data_AF-A0A660U6E5-F1
#
_entry.id   AF-A0A660U6E5-F1
#
_cell.length_a   1.000
_cell.length_b   1.000
_cell.length_c   1.000
_cell.angle_alpha   90.00
_cell.angle_beta   90.00
_cell.angle_gamma   90.00
#
_symmetry.space_group_name_H-M   'P 1'
#
loop_
_entity.id
_entity.type
_entity.pdbx_description
1 polymer ?
#
loop_
_entity_poly.entity_id
_entity_poly.type
_entity_poly.pdbx_seq_one_letter_code
_entity_poly.pdbx_strand_id
1 'polypeptide(L)'
;MITGAIVSLIQTLITVYIWILIADAILSWVAVASFNPTVRRLYGITTRLTSPILRPIRRAIWPITRRLGVDISPLIAVIILVTISRIIGRAF
;
A
#
# COMPACT_ATOMS: atom_id res chain seq x y z
N MET A 1 20.73 22.36 0.92
CA MET A 1 21.34 21.31 0.05
C MET A 1 21.12 19.90 0.61
N ILE A 2 21.54 19.60 1.85
CA ILE A 2 21.36 18.24 2.45
C ILE A 2 19.88 17.93 2.76
N THR A 3 19.13 18.88 3.32
CA THR A 3 17.70 18.69 3.65
C THR A 3 16.86 18.29 2.43
N GLY A 4 17.10 18.92 1.28
CA GLY A 4 16.41 18.59 0.03
C GLY A 4 16.69 17.17 -0.46
N ALA A 5 17.94 16.69 -0.32
CA ALA A 5 18.30 15.32 -0.68
C ALA A 5 17.58 14.30 0.22
N ILE A 6 17.51 14.54 1.53
CA ILE A 6 16.78 13.68 2.47
C ILE A 6 15.28 13.66 2.13
N VAL A 7 14.69 14.82 1.84
CA VAL A 7 13.28 14.91 1.42
C VAL A 7 13.02 14.11 0.15
N SER A 8 13.88 14.24 -0.87
CA SER A 8 13.74 13.48 -2.12
C SER A 8 13.85 11.97 -1.91
N LEU A 9 14.74 11.52 -1.01
CA LEU A 9 14.89 10.11 -0.66
C LEU A 9 13.61 9.59 0.00
N ILE A 10 13.06 10.32 0.96
CA ILE A 10 11.81 9.96 1.63
C ILE A 10 10.65 9.87 0.63
N GLN A 11 10.51 10.85 -0.26
CA GLN A 11 9.46 10.84 -1.29
C GLN A 11 9.62 9.65 -2.26
N THR A 12 10.87 9.30 -2.60
CA THR A 12 11.16 8.13 -3.42
C THR A 12 10.73 6.85 -2.71
N LEU A 13 11.09 6.69 -1.42
CA LEU A 13 10.69 5.53 -0.62
C LEU A 13 9.17 5.41 -0.49
N ILE A 14 8.46 6.53 -0.26
CA ILE A 14 6.99 6.56 -0.24
C ILE A 14 6.43 6.11 -1.59
N THR A 15 6.99 6.60 -2.70
CA THR A 15 6.54 6.24 -4.05
C THR A 15 6.73 4.75 -4.33
N VAL A 16 7.90 4.20 -3.97
CA VAL A 16 8.16 2.75 -4.08
C VAL A 16 7.16 1.95 -3.24
N TYR A 17 6.88 2.39 -2.02
CA TYR A 17 5.93 1.71 -1.15
C TYR A 17 4.48 1.76 -1.69
N ILE A 18 4.08 2.87 -2.31
CA ILE A 18 2.80 2.97 -3.03
C ILE A 18 2.72 1.92 -4.14
N TRP A 19 3.78 1.72 -4.93
CA TRP A 19 3.80 0.67 -5.95
C TRP A 19 3.69 -0.74 -5.36
N ILE A 20 4.29 -0.99 -4.19
CA ILE A 20 4.12 -2.27 -3.47
C ILE A 20 2.66 -2.47 -3.04
N LEU A 21 1.99 -1.41 -2.54
CA LEU A 21 0.56 -1.47 -2.19
C LEU A 21 -0.32 -1.77 -3.41
N ILE A 22 -0.04 -1.15 -4.55
CA ILE A 22 -0.74 -1.42 -5.81
C ILE A 22 -0.51 -2.86 -6.27
N ALA A 23 0.74 -3.33 -6.21
CA ALA A 23 1.08 -4.72 -6.56
C ALA A 23 0.35 -5.71 -5.64
N ASP A 24 0.30 -5.47 -4.33
CA ASP A 24 -0.44 -6.29 -3.38
C ASP A 24 -1.95 -6.32 -3.68
N ALA A 25 -2.54 -5.18 -4.04
CA ALA A 25 -3.95 -5.10 -4.42
C ALA A 25 -4.24 -5.93 -5.69
N ILE A 26 -3.41 -5.79 -6.73
CA ILE A 26 -3.54 -6.58 -7.96
C ILE A 26 -3.34 -8.08 -7.66
N LEU A 27 -2.29 -8.43 -6.92
CA LEU A 27 -1.99 -9.81 -6.54
C LEU A 27 -3.09 -10.42 -5.67
N SER A 28 -3.80 -9.63 -4.86
CA SER A 28 -4.94 -10.13 -4.08
C SER A 28 -6.06 -10.67 -4.98
N TRP A 29 -6.32 -10.04 -6.12
CA TRP A 29 -7.30 -10.53 -7.10
C TRP A 29 -6.77 -11.73 -7.87
N VAL A 30 -5.52 -11.67 -8.33
CA VAL A 30 -4.92 -12.75 -9.13
C VAL A 30 -4.71 -14.02 -8.29
N ALA A 31 -4.30 -13.89 -7.03
CA ALA A 31 -4.06 -15.03 -6.14
C ALA A 31 -5.35 -15.77 -5.79
N VAL A 32 -6.50 -15.08 -5.72
CA VAL A 32 -7.81 -15.70 -5.53
C VAL A 32 -8.21 -16.51 -6.76
N ALA A 33 -7.92 -16.02 -7.97
CA ALA A 33 -8.24 -16.70 -9.22
C ALA A 33 -7.22 -17.76 -9.67
N SER A 34 -6.05 -17.86 -9.04
CA SER A 34 -4.92 -18.67 -9.51
C SER A 34 -4.60 -19.87 -8.61
N PHE A 35 -4.48 -21.06 -9.23
CA PHE A 35 -3.98 -22.25 -8.57
C PHE A 35 -2.44 -22.34 -8.50
N ASN A 36 -1.73 -21.41 -9.12
CA ASN A 36 -0.27 -21.43 -9.21
C ASN A 36 0.39 -21.08 -7.86
N PRO A 37 1.24 -21.96 -7.29
CA PRO A 37 1.89 -21.71 -6.00
C PRO A 37 2.84 -20.50 -6.02
N THR A 38 3.41 -20.14 -7.17
CA THR A 38 4.30 -18.97 -7.31
C THR A 38 3.55 -17.67 -7.08
N VAL A 39 2.33 -17.53 -7.64
CA VAL A 39 1.48 -16.35 -7.45
C VAL A 39 1.10 -16.19 -5.98
N ARG A 40 0.70 -17.29 -5.32
CA ARG A 40 0.36 -17.27 -3.88
C ARG A 40 1.57 -16.93 -3.00
N ARG A 41 2.77 -17.37 -3.35
CA ARG A 41 4.01 -17.00 -2.64
C ARG A 41 4.30 -15.50 -2.80
N LEU A 42 4.23 -14.97 -4.03
CA LEU A 42 4.42 -13.54 -4.28
C LEU A 42 3.42 -12.70 -3.51
N TYR A 43 2.14 -13.07 -3.56
CA TYR A 43 1.10 -12.42 -2.76
C TYR A 43 1.39 -12.50 -1.26
N GLY A 44 1.83 -13.65 -0.74
CA GLY A 44 2.23 -13.79 0.66
C GLY A 44 3.38 -12.88 1.06
N ILE A 45 4.33 -12.62 0.16
CA ILE A 45 5.44 -11.68 0.38
C ILE A 45 4.91 -10.24 0.38
N THR A 46 4.14 -9.84 -0.62
CA THR A 46 3.60 -8.47 -0.70
C THR A 46 2.71 -8.16 0.48
N THR A 47 1.84 -9.09 0.88
CA THR A 47 0.93 -8.91 2.01
C THR A 47 1.69 -8.75 3.32
N ARG A 48 2.83 -9.45 3.50
CA ARG A 48 3.67 -9.25 4.71
C ARG A 48 4.25 -7.84 4.75
N LEU A 49 4.70 -7.31 3.61
CA LEU A 49 5.25 -5.96 3.50
C LEU A 49 4.18 -4.87 3.68
N THR A 50 2.97 -5.10 3.20
CA THR A 50 1.87 -4.12 3.27
C THR A 50 1.07 -4.21 4.57
N SER A 51 1.06 -5.37 5.24
CA SER A 51 0.24 -5.63 6.44
C SER A 51 0.41 -4.64 7.59
N PRO A 52 1.61 -4.09 7.91
CA PRO A 52 1.74 -3.16 9.02
C PRO A 52 0.89 -1.89 8.83
N ILE A 53 0.73 -1.44 7.58
CA ILE A 53 -0.08 -0.26 7.23
C ILE A 53 -1.51 -0.65 6.89
N LEU A 54 -1.72 -1.75 6.16
CA LEU A 54 -3.06 -2.16 5.75
C LEU A 54 -3.90 -2.74 6.88
N ARG A 55 -3.32 -3.47 7.84
CA ARG A 55 -4.07 -4.09 8.94
C ARG A 55 -4.80 -3.07 9.84
N PRO A 56 -4.19 -1.96 10.30
CA PRO A 56 -4.93 -0.96 11.06
C PRO A 56 -6.01 -0.29 10.21
N ILE A 57 -5.74 0.01 8.94
CA ILE A 57 -6.72 0.60 8.01
C ILE A 57 -7.92 -0.34 7.83
N ARG A 58 -7.67 -1.62 7.52
CA ARG A 58 -8.69 -2.68 7.40
C ARG A 58 -9.58 -2.73 8.63
N ARG A 59 -8.99 -2.73 9.83
CA ARG A 59 -9.73 -2.76 11.10
C ARG A 59 -10.61 -1.53 11.28
N ALA A 60 -10.12 -0.35 10.94
CA ALA A 60 -10.87 0.90 11.07
C ALA A 60 -12.07 0.95 10.13
N ILE A 61 -11.92 0.48 8.89
CA ILE A 61 -12.97 0.55 7.86
C ILE A 61 -13.87 -0.69 7.80
N TRP A 62 -13.50 -1.76 8.49
CA TRP A 62 -14.22 -3.05 8.50
C TRP A 62 -15.74 -2.94 8.66
N PRO A 63 -16.29 -2.10 9.57
CA PRO A 63 -17.74 -1.99 9.74
C PRO A 63 -18.48 -1.58 8.47
N ILE A 64 -17.82 -0.77 7.63
CA ILE A 64 -18.36 -0.18 6.40
C ILE A 64 -18.09 -1.11 5.21
N THR A 65 -16.91 -1.73 5.16
CA THR A 65 -16.43 -2.45 3.97
C THR A 65 -16.73 -3.95 3.97
N ARG A 66 -17.22 -4.51 5.09
CA ARG A 66 -17.54 -5.94 5.22
C ARG A 66 -18.47 -6.51 4.14
N ARG A 67 -19.27 -5.67 3.46
CA ARG A 67 -20.21 -6.10 2.39
C ARG A 67 -19.64 -5.97 0.98
N LEU A 68 -18.49 -5.32 0.79
CA LEU A 68 -17.95 -5.01 -0.53
C LEU A 68 -17.25 -6.20 -1.21
N GLY A 69 -16.91 -7.26 -0.47
CA GLY A 69 -16.23 -8.45 -1.02
C GLY A 69 -14.81 -8.21 -1.53
N VAL A 70 -14.33 -6.96 -1.52
CA VAL A 70 -13.00 -6.52 -2.00
C VAL A 70 -12.34 -5.64 -0.94
N ASP A 71 -11.04 -5.80 -0.76
CA ASP A 71 -10.25 -4.97 0.15
C ASP A 71 -9.94 -3.61 -0.47
N ILE A 72 -10.62 -2.57 -0.01
CA ILE A 72 -10.37 -1.18 -0.42
C ILE A 72 -9.27 -0.49 0.40
N SER A 73 -8.69 -1.16 1.40
CA SER A 73 -7.66 -0.60 2.28
C SER A 73 -6.40 -0.13 1.53
N PRO A 74 -5.92 -0.81 0.46
CA PRO A 74 -4.82 -0.31 -0.35
C PRO A 74 -5.09 1.08 -0.95
N LEU A 75 -6.31 1.34 -1.43
CA LEU A 75 -6.68 2.64 -1.97
C LEU A 75 -6.56 3.75 -0.92
N ILE A 76 -7.08 3.50 0.28
CA ILE A 76 -7.01 4.44 1.40
C ILE A 76 -5.55 4.69 1.81
N ALA A 77 -4.74 3.64 1.91
CA ALA A 77 -3.32 3.76 2.21
C ALA A 77 -2.57 4.62 1.18
N VAL A 78 -2.84 4.41 -0.11
CA VAL A 78 -2.25 5.21 -1.20
C VAL A 78 -2.64 6.69 -1.07
N ILE A 79 -3.91 7.00 -0.81
CA ILE A 79 -4.37 8.40 -0.63
C ILE A 79 -3.63 9.07 0.55
N ILE A 80 -3.51 8.38 1.67
CA ILE A 80 -2.78 8.89 2.86
C ILE A 80 -1.31 9.15 2.52
N LEU A 81 -0.64 8.19 1.89
CA LEU A 81 0.78 8.30 1.54
C LEU A 81 1.08 9.39 0.51
N VAL A 82 0.23 9.52 -0.52
CA VAL A 82 0.33 10.62 -1.50
C VAL A 82 0.17 11.97 -0.81
N THR A 83 -0.79 12.07 0.12
CA THR A 83 -1.03 13.30 0.88
C THR A 83 0.19 13.65 1.74
N ILE A 84 0.75 12.69 2.46
CA ILE A 84 1.98 12.87 3.26
C ILE A 84 3.14 13.30 2.37
N SER A 85 3.38 12.62 1.24
CA SER A 85 4.47 12.94 0.30
C SER A 85 4.36 14.36 -0.24
N ARG A 86 3.14 14.81 -0.57
CA ARG A 86 2.86 16.18 -1.03
C ARG A 86 3.08 17.22 0.06
N ILE A 87 2.67 16.95 1.29
CA ILE A 87 2.89 17.86 2.42
C ILE A 87 4.39 18.03 2.68
N ILE A 88 5.13 16.92 2.71
CA ILE A 88 6.60 16.95 2.88
C ILE A 88 7.25 17.77 1.77
N GLY A 89 6.86 17.56 0.50
CA GLY A 89 7.43 18.29 -0.63
C GLY A 89 7.08 19.78 -0.70
N ARG A 90 6.06 20.24 0.04
CA ARG A 90 5.67 21.66 0.11
C ARG A 90 6.26 22.38 1.31
N ALA A 91 6.67 21.64 2.34
CA ALA A 91 7.19 22.20 3.59
C ALA A 91 8.68 22.59 3.52
N PHE A 92 9.37 22.23 2.45
CA PHE A 92 10.81 22.45 2.21
C PHE A 92 11.04 22.90 0.78
#